data_AF-A0A8T9QA36-F1
#
_entry.id   AF-A0A8T9QA36-F1
#
_cell.length_a   1.000
_cell.length_b   1.000
_cell.length_c   1.000
_cell.angle_alpha   90.00
_cell.angle_beta   90.00
_cell.angle_gamma   90.00
#
_symmetry.space_group_name_H-M   'P 1'
#
loop_
_entity.id
_entity.type
_entity.pdbx_description
1 polymer ?
#
loop_
_entity_poly.entity_id
_entity_poly.type
_entity_poly.pdbx_seq_one_letter_code
_entity_poly.pdbx_strand_id
1 'polypeptide(L)'
;MSGSVRIPFSWLVVGLVMLALLGLKPTRAQAQGQRRVVQFTGIIATGDSLLGVPGATVFVPKAGRGTATNAYGYFSLPVLTGDSIVIRSLGYRNQTVVIPPDYQRQSYSVIVQLKEDATILPEVRIFPYATEKEFKRAFLALKLPKERGSAMADNLNEQVLRRIFNNAPVTSMGNYRQTMQNQQYDQARRMGTAPTPQTNNPLLNPFSWLQLINQIKQGEFKKKEGVDY
;
A
#
# COMPACT_ATOMS: atom_id res chain seq x y z
N MET A 1 70.94 -38.74 -74.74
CA MET A 1 70.04 -39.87 -74.40
C MET A 1 68.89 -39.31 -73.59
N SER A 2 67.71 -39.14 -74.20
CA SER A 2 66.50 -38.72 -73.49
C SER A 2 65.39 -39.68 -73.91
N GLY A 3 65.08 -40.64 -73.04
CA GLY A 3 64.01 -41.61 -73.26
C GLY A 3 62.70 -41.02 -72.74
N SER A 4 61.81 -40.65 -73.65
CA SER A 4 60.46 -40.22 -73.30
C SER A 4 59.66 -41.45 -72.83
N VAL A 5 59.41 -41.54 -71.53
CA VAL A 5 58.53 -42.55 -70.93
C VAL A 5 57.09 -42.27 -71.38
N ARG A 6 56.53 -43.14 -72.22
CA ARG A 6 55.13 -43.06 -72.66
C ARG A 6 54.26 -43.80 -71.63
N ILE A 7 53.56 -43.05 -70.79
CA ILE A 7 52.61 -43.62 -69.83
C ILE A 7 51.31 -43.95 -70.59
N PRO A 8 50.84 -45.21 -70.59
CA PRO A 8 49.61 -45.59 -71.28
C PRO A 8 48.39 -44.93 -70.62
N PHE A 9 47.43 -44.49 -71.42
CA PHE A 9 46.22 -43.77 -70.96
C PHE A 9 45.41 -44.54 -69.91
N SER A 10 45.43 -45.88 -69.95
CA SER A 10 44.81 -46.74 -68.95
C SER A 10 45.36 -46.55 -67.54
N TRP A 11 46.64 -46.22 -67.40
CA TRP A 11 47.27 -45.96 -66.09
C TRP A 11 46.89 -44.60 -65.51
N LEU A 12 46.58 -43.62 -66.37
CA LEU A 12 46.02 -42.34 -65.93
C LEU A 12 44.60 -42.52 -65.40
N VAL A 13 43.78 -43.34 -66.07
CA VAL A 13 42.40 -43.65 -65.62
C VAL A 13 42.43 -44.42 -64.30
N VAL A 14 43.30 -45.42 -64.15
CA VAL A 14 43.47 -46.16 -62.89
C VAL A 14 43.96 -45.26 -61.76
N GLY A 15 44.92 -44.37 -62.03
CA GLY A 15 45.39 -43.38 -61.07
C GLY A 15 44.29 -42.42 -60.62
N LEU A 16 43.43 -41.98 -61.54
CA LEU A 16 42.32 -41.07 -61.25
C LEU A 16 41.20 -41.76 -60.46
N VAL A 17 40.91 -43.03 -60.75
CA VAL A 17 39.97 -43.86 -59.97
C VAL A 17 40.50 -44.12 -58.56
N MET A 18 41.80 -44.41 -58.40
CA MET A 18 42.42 -44.53 -57.07
C MET A 18 42.37 -43.22 -56.29
N LEU A 19 42.62 -42.08 -56.94
CA LEU A 19 42.56 -40.77 -56.30
C LEU A 19 41.13 -40.44 -55.84
N ALA A 20 40.11 -40.81 -56.63
CA ALA A 20 38.71 -40.65 -56.27
C ALA A 20 38.30 -41.56 -55.09
N LEU A 21 38.82 -42.79 -55.03
CA LEU A 21 38.62 -43.72 -53.92
C LEU A 21 39.32 -43.28 -52.62
N LEU A 22 40.49 -42.62 -52.71
CA LEU A 22 41.18 -42.05 -51.55
C LEU A 22 40.50 -40.77 -51.00
N GLY A 23 39.70 -40.07 -51.81
CA GLY A 23 38.92 -38.90 -51.39
C GLY A 23 37.66 -39.23 -50.57
N LEU A 24 37.18 -40.48 -50.64
CA LEU A 24 36.05 -40.99 -49.86
C LEU A 24 36.49 -41.36 -48.44
N LYS A 25 36.93 -40.36 -47.66
CA LYS A 25 37.06 -40.57 -46.21
C LYS A 25 35.64 -40.62 -45.63
N PRO A 26 35.22 -41.72 -44.97
CA PRO A 26 33.97 -41.71 -44.24
C PRO A 26 34.12 -40.68 -43.11
N THR A 27 33.48 -39.53 -43.27
CA THR A 27 33.23 -38.59 -42.19
C THR A 27 32.43 -39.35 -41.15
N ARG A 28 33.11 -39.85 -40.11
CA ARG A 28 32.45 -40.26 -38.88
C ARG A 28 31.84 -39.00 -38.29
N ALA A 29 30.60 -38.70 -38.69
CA ALA A 29 29.73 -37.84 -37.93
C ALA A 29 29.56 -38.50 -36.56
N GLN A 30 30.41 -38.09 -35.61
CA GLN A 30 30.16 -38.34 -34.20
C GLN A 30 28.87 -37.57 -33.89
N ALA A 31 27.73 -38.25 -33.98
CA ALA A 31 26.52 -37.77 -33.36
C ALA A 31 26.88 -37.59 -31.89
N GLN A 32 27.09 -36.34 -31.46
CA GLN A 32 27.23 -36.01 -30.05
C GLN A 32 26.05 -36.69 -29.37
N GLY A 33 26.35 -37.66 -28.50
CA GLY A 33 25.35 -38.56 -27.92
C GLY A 33 24.16 -37.73 -27.45
N GLN A 34 23.03 -37.87 -28.15
CA GLN A 34 21.86 -37.07 -27.85
C GLN A 34 21.46 -37.39 -26.42
N ARG A 35 21.52 -36.37 -25.54
CA ARG A 35 21.10 -36.53 -24.16
C ARG A 35 19.65 -37.01 -24.18
N ARG A 36 19.40 -38.09 -23.46
CA ARG A 36 18.10 -38.73 -23.49
C ARG A 36 17.12 -37.92 -22.66
N VAL A 37 15.87 -37.81 -23.13
CA VAL A 37 14.77 -37.24 -22.35
C VAL A 37 14.28 -38.29 -21.34
N VAL A 38 14.17 -37.86 -20.08
CA VAL A 38 13.68 -38.65 -18.95
C VAL A 38 12.54 -37.87 -18.30
N GLN A 39 11.46 -38.57 -17.96
CA GLN A 39 10.35 -37.98 -17.20
C GLN A 39 10.72 -37.95 -15.73
N PHE A 40 10.97 -36.76 -15.19
CA PHE A 40 11.22 -36.56 -13.77
C PHE A 40 9.90 -36.34 -13.03
N THR A 41 9.54 -37.27 -12.16
CA THR A 41 8.29 -37.24 -11.38
C THR A 41 8.58 -37.35 -9.90
N GLY A 42 7.67 -36.89 -9.06
CA GLY A 42 7.84 -37.10 -7.64
C GLY A 42 6.82 -36.41 -6.79
N ILE A 43 6.99 -36.58 -5.47
CA ILE A 43 6.23 -35.88 -4.44
C ILE A 43 7.19 -35.07 -3.61
N ILE A 44 6.87 -33.79 -3.43
CA ILE A 44 7.58 -32.88 -2.54
C ILE A 44 6.78 -32.80 -1.25
N ALA A 45 7.42 -33.13 -0.14
CA ALA A 45 6.81 -33.15 1.18
C ALA A 45 7.64 -32.35 2.18
N THR A 46 7.01 -31.90 3.27
CA THR A 46 7.69 -31.30 4.42
C THR A 46 8.49 -32.35 5.18
N GLY A 47 9.69 -32.01 5.66
CA GLY A 47 10.52 -32.92 6.46
C GLY A 47 9.84 -33.42 7.74
N ASP A 48 9.02 -32.60 8.38
CA ASP A 48 8.48 -32.92 9.71
C ASP A 48 7.15 -33.69 9.63
N SER A 49 6.22 -33.24 8.80
CA SER A 49 4.85 -33.80 8.74
C SER A 49 4.58 -34.69 7.52
N LEU A 50 5.54 -34.87 6.61
CA LEU A 50 5.36 -35.54 5.31
C LEU A 50 4.16 -35.02 4.50
N LEU A 51 3.68 -33.82 4.81
CA LEU A 51 2.59 -33.19 4.07
C LEU A 51 3.12 -32.69 2.73
N GLY A 52 2.36 -32.94 1.66
CA GLY A 52 2.69 -32.46 0.33
C GLY A 52 2.81 -30.94 0.32
N VAL A 53 3.87 -30.41 -0.31
CA VAL A 53 4.10 -28.96 -0.43
C VAL A 53 3.49 -28.48 -1.75
N PRO A 54 2.34 -27.78 -1.74
CA PRO A 54 1.72 -27.26 -2.95
C PRO A 54 2.46 -26.02 -3.48
N GLY A 55 2.46 -25.83 -4.80
CA GLY A 55 3.05 -24.64 -5.44
C GLY A 55 4.58 -24.55 -5.37
N ALA A 56 5.28 -25.61 -4.95
CA ALA A 56 6.73 -25.68 -5.01
C ALA A 56 7.20 -25.69 -6.47
N THR A 57 8.22 -24.89 -6.76
CA THR A 57 8.80 -24.75 -8.10
C THR A 57 9.89 -25.80 -8.33
N VAL A 58 9.76 -26.56 -9.40
CA VAL A 58 10.74 -27.56 -9.85
C VAL A 58 11.25 -27.13 -11.22
N PHE A 59 12.51 -26.74 -11.34
CA PHE A 59 13.03 -26.17 -12.58
C PHE A 59 14.47 -26.59 -12.89
N VAL A 60 14.82 -26.55 -14.18
CA VAL A 60 16.15 -26.84 -14.70
C VAL A 60 16.82 -25.51 -15.09
N PRO A 61 17.80 -25.01 -14.32
CA PRO A 61 18.43 -23.72 -14.60
C PRO A 61 19.05 -23.61 -15.99
N LYS A 62 19.68 -24.70 -16.48
CA LYS A 62 20.33 -24.73 -17.80
C LYS A 62 19.35 -24.70 -18.97
N ALA A 63 18.16 -25.27 -18.80
CA ALA A 63 17.17 -25.36 -19.86
C ALA A 63 16.11 -24.25 -19.80
N GLY A 64 16.03 -23.50 -18.70
CA GLY A 64 15.01 -22.47 -18.50
C GLY A 64 13.58 -23.01 -18.43
N ARG A 65 13.42 -24.29 -18.09
CA ARG A 65 12.12 -24.98 -18.02
C ARG A 65 11.82 -25.42 -16.60
N GLY A 66 10.55 -25.42 -16.23
CA GLY A 66 10.12 -25.88 -14.92
C GLY A 66 8.62 -26.12 -14.85
N THR A 67 8.18 -26.64 -13.72
CA THR A 67 6.79 -26.92 -13.37
C THR A 67 6.55 -26.58 -11.90
N ALA A 68 5.29 -26.51 -11.49
CA ALA A 68 4.88 -26.34 -10.10
C ALA A 68 4.21 -27.63 -9.58
N THR A 69 4.32 -27.88 -8.28
CA THR A 69 3.61 -29.00 -7.65
C THR A 69 2.12 -28.74 -7.52
N ASN A 70 1.31 -29.80 -7.59
CA ASN A 70 -0.12 -29.76 -7.34
C ASN A 70 -0.45 -29.68 -5.83
N ALA A 71 -1.74 -29.70 -5.48
CA ALA A 71 -2.23 -29.64 -4.10
C ALA A 71 -1.65 -30.71 -3.15
N TYR A 72 -1.22 -31.86 -3.69
CA TYR A 72 -0.67 -32.98 -2.93
C TYR A 72 0.88 -33.02 -2.99
N GLY A 73 1.53 -31.99 -3.55
CA GLY A 73 2.98 -31.94 -3.70
C GLY A 73 3.53 -32.75 -4.89
N TYR A 74 2.67 -33.31 -5.75
CA TYR A 74 3.09 -34.08 -6.92
C TYR A 74 3.52 -33.17 -8.07
N PHE A 75 4.58 -33.55 -8.79
CA PHE A 75 5.06 -32.88 -9.99
C PHE A 75 5.50 -33.87 -11.09
N SER A 76 5.59 -33.35 -12.31
CA SER A 76 6.03 -34.09 -13.49
C SER A 76 6.70 -33.13 -14.49
N LEU A 77 7.96 -33.38 -14.84
CA LEU A 77 8.78 -32.50 -15.68
C LEU A 77 9.68 -33.34 -16.61
N PRO A 78 9.58 -33.20 -17.95
CA PRO A 78 10.55 -33.82 -18.86
C PRO A 78 11.89 -33.07 -18.80
N VAL A 79 12.97 -33.81 -18.59
CA VAL A 79 14.34 -33.28 -18.40
C VAL A 79 15.36 -34.15 -19.15
N LEU A 80 16.59 -33.66 -19.33
CA LEU A 80 17.64 -34.43 -20.00
C LEU A 80 18.54 -35.16 -19.00
N THR A 81 19.14 -36.27 -19.42
CA THR A 81 20.18 -36.93 -18.62
C THR A 81 21.36 -35.99 -18.35
N GLY A 82 21.86 -35.96 -17.11
CA GLY A 82 22.92 -35.05 -16.68
C GLY A 82 22.45 -33.64 -16.29
N ASP A 83 21.14 -33.35 -16.33
CA ASP A 83 20.61 -32.07 -15.86
C ASP A 83 20.55 -32.00 -14.32
N SER A 84 20.74 -30.78 -13.81
CA SER A 84 20.53 -30.42 -12.42
C SER A 84 19.17 -29.75 -12.27
N ILE A 85 18.31 -30.33 -11.45
CA ILE A 85 16.97 -29.84 -11.14
C ILE A 85 17.01 -29.16 -9.78
N VAL A 86 16.53 -27.92 -9.72
CA VAL A 86 16.40 -27.15 -8.49
C VAL A 86 14.95 -27.15 -8.06
N ILE A 87 14.73 -27.46 -6.79
CA ILE A 87 13.44 -27.46 -6.12
C ILE A 87 13.45 -26.33 -5.11
N ARG A 88 12.46 -25.45 -5.19
CA ARG A 88 12.32 -24.28 -4.33
C ARG A 88 10.88 -24.09 -3.89
N SER A 89 10.71 -23.72 -2.63
CA SER A 89 9.43 -23.27 -2.08
C SER A 89 9.68 -22.13 -1.09
N LEU A 90 8.68 -21.28 -0.87
CA LEU A 90 8.76 -20.19 0.10
C LEU A 90 8.83 -20.78 1.52
N GLY A 91 9.76 -20.30 2.34
CA GLY A 91 9.96 -20.79 3.72
C GLY A 91 10.73 -22.11 3.83
N TYR A 92 11.25 -22.65 2.72
CA TYR A 92 12.05 -23.88 2.70
C TYR A 92 13.43 -23.65 2.07
N ARG A 93 14.40 -24.47 2.49
CA ARG A 93 15.72 -24.51 1.86
C ARG A 93 15.63 -25.09 0.46
N ASN A 94 16.34 -24.47 -0.48
CA ASN A 94 16.48 -24.99 -1.84
C ASN A 94 17.18 -26.36 -1.84
N GLN A 95 16.65 -27.30 -2.62
CA GLN A 95 17.25 -28.62 -2.82
C GLN A 95 17.55 -28.85 -4.29
N THR A 96 18.69 -29.48 -4.57
CA THR A 96 19.10 -29.80 -5.95
C THR A 96 19.16 -31.32 -6.12
N VAL A 97 18.58 -31.82 -7.21
CA VAL A 97 18.61 -33.22 -7.62
C VAL A 97 19.31 -33.29 -8.97
N VAL A 98 20.27 -34.19 -9.13
CA VAL A 98 20.99 -34.38 -10.40
C VAL A 98 20.61 -35.73 -10.99
N ILE A 99 20.23 -35.72 -12.27
CA ILE A 99 19.95 -36.98 -12.97
C ILE A 99 21.26 -37.55 -13.50
N PRO A 100 21.58 -38.82 -13.20
CA PRO A 100 22.78 -39.46 -13.72
C PRO A 100 22.86 -39.39 -15.25
N PRO A 101 24.03 -39.08 -15.83
CA PRO A 101 24.19 -38.94 -17.29
C PRO A 101 23.96 -40.26 -18.04
N ASP A 102 24.18 -41.40 -17.37
CA ASP A 102 24.04 -42.78 -17.84
C ASP A 102 22.68 -43.40 -17.51
N TYR A 103 21.69 -42.58 -17.10
CA TYR A 103 20.38 -43.09 -16.72
C TYR A 103 19.62 -43.71 -17.91
N GLN A 104 19.30 -45.01 -17.79
CA GLN A 104 18.72 -45.78 -18.90
C GLN A 104 17.19 -45.91 -18.88
N ARG A 105 16.50 -45.53 -17.79
CA ARG A 105 15.04 -45.63 -17.73
C ARG A 105 14.37 -44.37 -18.28
N GLN A 106 13.13 -44.53 -18.74
CA GLN A 106 12.34 -43.41 -19.26
C GLN A 106 11.79 -42.50 -18.16
N SER A 107 11.64 -43.01 -16.93
CA SER A 107 11.10 -42.26 -15.79
C SER A 107 12.04 -42.30 -14.59
N TYR A 108 12.20 -41.17 -13.92
CA TYR A 108 12.98 -41.00 -12.69
C TYR A 108 12.04 -40.46 -11.61
N SER A 109 11.70 -41.28 -10.62
CA SER A 109 10.76 -40.92 -9.56
C SER A 109 11.47 -40.67 -8.23
N VAL A 110 11.12 -39.59 -7.53
CA VAL A 110 11.71 -39.23 -6.24
C VAL A 110 10.68 -38.77 -5.22
N ILE A 111 11.01 -38.96 -3.95
CA ILE A 111 10.34 -38.31 -2.82
C ILE A 111 11.35 -37.31 -2.25
N VAL A 112 10.99 -36.04 -2.24
CA VAL A 112 11.87 -34.95 -1.80
C VAL A 112 11.30 -34.35 -0.53
N GLN A 113 12.08 -34.38 0.55
CA GLN A 113 11.71 -33.78 1.83
C GLN A 113 12.40 -32.42 1.97
N LEU A 114 11.61 -31.35 1.91
CA LEU A 114 12.11 -30.00 2.10
C LEU A 114 12.27 -29.71 3.59
N LYS A 115 13.42 -29.11 3.94
CA LYS A 115 13.68 -28.60 5.29
C LYS A 115 13.25 -27.15 5.37
N GLU A 116 12.55 -26.79 6.44
CA GLU A 116 12.16 -25.41 6.70
C GLU A 116 13.39 -24.52 6.88
N ASP A 117 13.35 -23.35 6.26
CA ASP A 117 14.39 -22.32 6.36
C ASP A 117 13.70 -20.96 6.36
N ALA A 118 13.44 -20.45 7.56
CA ALA A 118 12.79 -19.17 7.76
C ALA A 118 13.76 -18.04 7.36
N THR A 119 13.78 -17.70 6.08
CA THR A 119 14.49 -16.50 5.62
C THR A 119 13.72 -15.26 6.07
N ILE A 120 14.30 -14.49 6.99
CA ILE A 120 13.74 -13.21 7.42
C ILE A 120 13.92 -12.21 6.27
N LEU A 121 12.80 -11.73 5.72
CA LEU A 121 12.83 -10.67 4.72
C LEU A 121 13.20 -9.34 5.40
N PRO A 122 14.06 -8.51 4.79
CA PRO A 122 14.37 -7.20 5.33
C PRO A 122 13.12 -6.31 5.34
N GLU A 123 12.93 -5.55 6.42
CA GLU A 123 11.85 -4.57 6.53
C GLU A 123 12.07 -3.45 5.50
N VAL A 124 11.11 -3.25 4.60
CA VAL A 124 11.12 -2.11 3.69
C VAL A 124 10.42 -0.94 4.37
N ARG A 125 11.20 0.03 4.86
CA ARG A 125 10.67 1.28 5.41
C ARG A 125 10.35 2.25 4.28
N ILE A 126 9.08 2.33 3.92
CA ILE A 126 8.58 3.30 2.94
C ILE A 126 8.29 4.60 3.69
N PHE A 127 9.11 5.62 3.47
CA PHE A 127 8.82 6.95 3.96
C PHE A 127 7.95 7.69 2.93
N PRO A 128 6.98 8.52 3.38
CA PRO A 128 6.14 9.32 2.50
C PRO A 128 6.92 10.41 1.73
N TYR A 129 8.18 10.64 2.08
CA TYR A 129 9.03 11.64 1.46
C TYR A 129 10.34 11.00 1.02
N ALA A 130 10.77 11.28 -0.21
CA ALA A 130 11.98 10.69 -0.78
C ALA A 130 13.26 11.29 -0.19
N THR A 131 13.20 12.54 0.30
CA THR A 131 14.36 13.24 0.88
C THR A 131 14.01 14.02 2.14
N GLU A 132 15.00 14.25 3.01
CA GLU A 132 14.86 15.08 4.22
C GLU A 132 14.36 16.50 3.88
N LYS A 133 14.79 17.05 2.73
CA LYS A 133 14.39 18.38 2.27
C LYS A 133 12.90 18.44 1.93
N GLU A 134 12.36 17.40 1.30
CA GLU A 134 10.93 17.29 1.02
C GLU A 134 10.11 17.11 2.30
N PHE A 135 10.59 16.27 3.22
CA PHE A 135 9.99 16.15 4.54
C PHE A 135 9.94 17.51 5.25
N LYS A 136 11.05 18.25 5.31
CA LYS A 136 11.10 19.59 5.92
C LYS A 136 10.11 20.55 5.26
N ARG A 137 10.04 20.58 3.93
CA ARG A 137 9.09 21.43 3.20
C ARG A 137 7.65 21.07 3.51
N ALA A 138 7.30 19.78 3.47
CA ALA A 138 5.96 19.30 3.76
C ALA A 138 5.57 19.53 5.22
N PHE A 139 6.50 19.32 6.16
CA PHE A 139 6.31 19.58 7.57
C PHE A 139 6.11 21.06 7.86
N LEU A 140 6.90 21.95 7.24
CA LEU A 140 6.71 23.40 7.35
C LEU A 140 5.42 23.88 6.69
N ALA A 141 4.98 23.24 5.61
CA ALA A 141 3.72 23.54 4.93
C ALA A 141 2.50 22.89 5.61
N LEU A 142 2.71 22.05 6.63
CA LEU A 142 1.65 21.34 7.32
C LEU A 142 0.79 22.33 8.11
N LYS A 143 -0.39 22.65 7.58
CA LYS A 143 -1.43 23.34 8.34
C LYS A 143 -2.15 22.31 9.20
N LEU A 144 -1.70 22.17 10.44
CA LEU A 144 -2.43 21.39 11.44
C LEU A 144 -3.85 21.96 11.55
N PRO A 145 -4.89 21.10 11.60
CA PRO A 145 -6.22 21.57 11.94
C PRO A 145 -6.11 22.33 13.27
N LYS A 146 -6.44 23.62 13.27
CA LYS A 146 -6.72 24.33 14.53
C LYS A 146 -7.75 23.49 15.26
N GLU A 147 -7.52 23.23 16.55
CA GLU A 147 -8.35 22.36 17.39
C GLU A 147 -9.83 22.39 16.98
N ARG A 148 -10.43 21.20 16.82
CA ARG A 148 -11.86 21.04 16.59
C ARG A 148 -12.61 21.72 17.73
N GLY A 149 -12.90 23.01 17.57
CA GLY A 149 -13.40 23.87 18.63
C GLY A 149 -13.23 25.37 18.33
N SER A 150 -12.16 25.77 17.62
CA SER A 150 -11.94 27.21 17.35
C SER A 150 -12.99 27.80 16.40
N ALA A 151 -13.41 27.04 15.38
CA ALA A 151 -14.46 27.52 14.46
C ALA A 151 -15.82 27.67 15.16
N MET A 152 -16.13 26.82 16.15
CA MET A 152 -17.33 27.00 16.97
C MET A 152 -17.18 28.22 17.87
N ALA A 153 -16.03 28.41 18.51
CA ALA A 153 -15.74 29.60 19.32
C ALA A 153 -15.81 30.90 18.51
N ASP A 154 -15.30 30.90 17.28
CA ASP A 154 -15.34 32.04 16.35
C ASP A 154 -16.80 32.36 15.93
N ASN A 155 -17.62 31.33 15.70
CA ASN A 155 -19.04 31.48 15.37
C ASN A 155 -19.93 31.82 16.58
N LEU A 156 -19.45 31.56 17.81
CA LEU A 156 -20.07 31.94 19.08
C LEU A 156 -19.57 33.30 19.61
N ASN A 157 -18.78 34.04 18.82
CA ASN A 157 -18.36 35.39 19.19
C ASN A 157 -19.61 36.26 19.49
N GLU A 158 -19.59 36.97 20.61
CA GLU A 158 -20.66 37.85 21.07
C GLU A 158 -21.16 38.80 19.97
N GLN A 159 -20.25 39.33 19.14
CA GLN A 159 -20.60 40.23 18.04
C GLN A 159 -21.39 39.51 16.93
N VAL A 160 -21.04 38.26 16.63
CA VAL A 160 -21.71 37.42 15.63
C VAL A 160 -23.09 37.02 16.15
N LEU A 161 -23.17 36.58 17.42
CA LEU A 161 -24.44 36.25 18.07
C LEU A 161 -25.39 37.45 18.15
N ARG A 162 -24.87 38.64 18.49
CA ARG A 162 -25.66 39.89 18.47
C ARG A 162 -26.19 40.21 17.07
N ARG A 163 -25.37 40.03 16.03
CA ARG A 163 -25.79 40.25 14.64
C ARG A 163 -26.88 39.26 14.22
N ILE A 164 -26.75 37.99 14.57
CA ILE A 164 -27.76 36.97 14.31
C ILE A 164 -29.06 37.32 15.03
N PHE A 165 -29.00 37.68 16.32
CA PHE A 165 -30.18 38.05 17.09
C PHE A 165 -30.91 39.27 16.53
N ASN A 166 -30.17 40.29 16.10
CA ASN A 166 -30.75 41.52 15.55
C ASN A 166 -31.32 41.34 14.13
N ASN A 167 -30.73 40.46 13.33
CA ASN A 167 -31.11 40.29 11.93
C ASN A 167 -32.01 39.06 11.69
N ALA A 168 -32.18 38.18 12.68
CA ALA A 168 -33.08 37.05 12.57
C ALA A 168 -34.53 37.54 12.51
N PRO A 169 -35.32 37.11 11.52
CA PRO A 169 -36.74 37.43 11.49
C PRO A 169 -37.40 36.83 12.74
N VAL A 170 -38.20 37.63 13.43
CA VAL A 170 -38.95 37.17 14.59
C VAL A 170 -39.88 36.05 14.12
N THR A 171 -39.63 34.83 14.59
CA THR A 171 -40.43 33.66 14.21
C THR A 171 -41.88 33.86 14.64
N SER A 172 -42.83 33.15 14.02
CA SER A 172 -44.25 33.22 14.40
C SER A 172 -44.47 32.95 15.89
N MET A 173 -43.67 32.06 16.48
CA MET A 173 -43.66 31.79 17.93
C MET A 173 -43.08 32.96 18.74
N GLY A 174 -42.04 33.64 18.23
CA GLY A 174 -41.49 34.86 18.82
C GLY A 174 -42.50 36.02 18.84
N ASN A 175 -43.21 36.21 17.73
CA ASN A 175 -44.27 37.22 17.62
C ASN A 175 -45.42 36.94 18.58
N TYR A 176 -45.85 35.68 18.70
CA TYR A 176 -46.88 35.28 19.65
C TYR A 176 -46.44 35.51 21.09
N ARG A 177 -45.22 35.09 21.46
CA ARG A 177 -44.68 35.29 22.81
C ARG A 177 -44.57 36.78 23.15
N GLN A 178 -44.09 37.61 22.24
CA GLN A 178 -44.00 39.06 22.43
C GLN A 178 -45.38 39.68 22.64
N THR A 179 -46.36 39.27 21.83
CA THR A 179 -47.74 39.77 21.93
C THR A 179 -48.37 39.36 23.27
N MET A 180 -48.22 38.10 23.67
CA MET A 180 -48.71 37.61 24.96
C MET A 180 -48.01 38.30 26.14
N GLN A 181 -46.70 38.55 26.05
CA GLN A 181 -45.94 39.25 27.07
C GLN A 181 -46.42 40.70 27.21
N ASN A 182 -46.63 41.42 26.09
CA ASN A 182 -47.17 42.77 26.11
C ASN A 182 -48.59 42.79 26.73
N GLN A 183 -49.46 41.86 26.35
CA GLN A 183 -50.80 41.77 26.93
C GLN A 183 -50.79 41.47 28.44
N GLN A 184 -49.90 40.58 28.89
CA GLN A 184 -49.70 40.31 30.31
C GLN A 184 -49.19 41.54 31.05
N TYR A 185 -48.21 42.26 30.49
CA TYR A 185 -47.72 43.51 31.07
C TYR A 185 -48.81 44.58 31.14
N ASP A 186 -49.63 44.72 30.11
CA ASP A 186 -50.74 45.69 30.12
C ASP A 186 -51.81 45.32 31.16
N GLN A 187 -52.12 44.04 31.34
CA GLN A 187 -52.99 43.58 32.41
C GLN A 187 -52.37 43.82 33.79
N ALA A 188 -51.10 43.47 34.00
CA ALA A 188 -50.40 43.71 35.26
C ALA A 188 -50.27 45.20 35.59
N ARG A 189 -50.11 46.06 34.58
CA ARG A 189 -50.13 47.53 34.73
C ARG A 189 -51.49 48.03 35.17
N ARG A 190 -52.58 47.52 34.58
CA ARG A 190 -53.96 47.85 34.99
C ARG A 190 -54.27 47.37 36.41
N MET A 191 -53.69 46.25 36.82
CA MET A 191 -53.84 45.66 38.15
C MET A 191 -52.87 46.26 39.19
N GLY A 192 -52.01 47.21 38.80
CA GLY A 192 -51.04 47.87 39.69
C GLY A 192 -49.87 47.00 40.15
N THR A 193 -49.72 45.78 39.61
CA THR A 193 -48.65 44.84 39.97
C THR A 193 -47.41 44.95 39.09
N ALA A 194 -47.52 45.67 37.96
CA ALA A 194 -46.37 46.01 37.11
C ALA A 194 -46.07 47.52 37.15
N PRO A 195 -44.80 47.92 36.98
CA PRO A 195 -44.42 49.32 36.93
C PRO A 195 -45.14 50.02 35.77
N THR A 196 -45.94 51.03 36.09
CA THR A 196 -46.42 51.99 35.11
C THR A 196 -45.55 53.24 35.18
N PRO A 197 -45.42 54.01 34.08
CA PRO A 197 -44.78 55.33 34.13
C PRO A 197 -45.40 56.28 35.18
N GLN A 198 -46.62 55.99 35.64
CA GLN A 198 -47.36 56.81 36.62
C GLN A 198 -47.18 56.31 38.07
N THR A 199 -46.92 55.02 38.29
CA THR A 199 -46.72 54.43 39.64
C THR A 199 -45.25 54.24 40.00
N ASN A 200 -44.34 54.22 39.02
CA ASN A 200 -42.91 54.09 39.27
C ASN A 200 -42.28 55.45 39.57
N ASN A 201 -42.58 56.02 40.74
CA ASN A 201 -41.88 57.20 41.24
C ASN A 201 -40.52 56.76 41.80
N PRO A 202 -39.37 57.09 41.15
CA PRO A 202 -38.06 56.63 41.59
C PRO A 202 -37.69 57.10 43.00
N LEU A 203 -38.30 58.19 43.45
CA LEU A 203 -38.05 58.78 44.77
C LEU A 203 -38.65 57.94 45.91
N LEU A 204 -39.69 57.16 45.63
CA LEU A 204 -40.42 56.37 46.63
C LEU A 204 -40.00 54.90 46.65
N ASN A 205 -39.07 54.49 45.79
CA ASN A 205 -38.57 53.13 45.73
C ASN A 205 -37.29 52.97 46.59
N PRO A 206 -37.32 52.21 47.71
CA PRO A 206 -36.17 52.07 48.61
C PRO A 206 -34.96 51.41 47.95
N PHE A 207 -35.16 50.61 46.91
CA PHE A 207 -34.06 49.97 46.17
C PHE A 207 -33.32 50.95 45.25
N SER A 208 -34.01 51.95 44.73
CA SER A 208 -33.40 53.00 43.90
C SER A 208 -32.45 53.88 44.72
N TRP A 209 -32.73 54.10 46.01
CA TRP A 209 -31.80 54.80 46.93
C TRP A 209 -30.52 53.99 47.20
N LEU A 210 -30.64 52.68 47.38
CA LEU A 210 -29.48 51.81 47.53
C LEU A 210 -28.60 51.83 46.27
N GLN A 211 -29.22 51.82 45.08
CA GLN A 211 -28.49 51.94 43.82
C GLN A 211 -27.80 53.30 43.71
N LEU A 212 -28.48 54.40 44.02
CA LEU A 212 -27.89 55.74 44.02
C LEU A 212 -26.68 55.85 44.95
N ILE A 213 -26.79 55.37 46.19
CA ILE A 213 -25.68 55.36 47.16
C ILE A 213 -24.50 54.57 46.61
N ASN A 214 -24.77 53.43 45.98
CA ASN A 214 -23.73 52.61 45.37
C ASN A 214 -23.08 53.30 44.17
N GLN A 215 -23.84 53.96 43.30
CA GLN A 215 -23.30 54.71 42.15
C GLN A 215 -22.44 55.90 42.57
N ILE A 216 -22.86 56.62 43.61
CA ILE A 216 -22.06 57.70 44.22
C ILE A 216 -20.76 57.14 44.80
N LYS A 217 -20.85 56.02 45.55
CA LYS A 217 -19.67 55.37 46.14
C LYS A 217 -18.70 54.84 45.07
N GLN A 218 -19.24 54.33 43.96
CA GLN A 218 -18.46 53.86 42.82
C GLN A 218 -17.94 55.01 41.95
N GLY A 219 -18.33 56.25 42.24
CA GLY A 219 -17.80 57.44 41.58
C GLY A 219 -18.30 57.62 40.15
N GLU A 220 -19.45 57.03 39.78
CA GLU A 220 -20.00 57.12 38.41
C GLU A 220 -20.28 58.58 37.98
N PHE A 221 -20.51 59.48 38.95
CA PHE A 221 -20.74 60.90 38.69
C PHE A 221 -19.46 61.75 38.71
N LYS A 222 -18.28 61.15 38.90
CA LYS A 222 -17.01 61.88 38.69
C LYS A 222 -16.82 62.08 37.20
N LYS A 223 -16.89 63.34 36.75
CA LYS A 223 -16.56 63.77 35.39
C LYS A 223 -15.25 63.10 34.97
N LYS A 224 -15.30 62.24 33.94
CA LYS A 224 -14.09 61.79 33.26
C LYS A 224 -13.57 62.97 32.45
N GLU A 225 -12.52 63.62 32.94
CA GLU A 225 -11.75 64.57 32.13
C GLU A 225 -11.12 63.78 30.96
N GLY A 226 -11.42 64.19 29.73
CA GLY A 226 -10.75 63.67 28.53
C GLY A 226 -11.59 62.92 27.51
N VAL A 227 -12.91 63.11 27.46
CA VAL A 227 -13.70 62.79 26.26
C VAL A 227 -14.47 64.05 25.87
N ASP A 228 -13.91 64.79 24.92
CA ASP A 228 -14.62 65.84 24.21
C ASP A 228 -15.81 65.22 23.48
N TYR A 229 -16.97 65.86 23.61
CA TYR A 229 -18.18 65.55 22.85
C TYR A 229 -18.04 66.01 21.40
#